data_AF-A0A1V5XJV8-F1
#
_entry.id   AF-A0A1V5XJV8-F1
#
_cell.length_a   1.000
_cell.length_b   1.000
_cell.length_c   1.000
_cell.angle_alpha   90.00
_cell.angle_beta   90.00
_cell.angle_gamma   90.00
#
_symmetry.space_group_name_H-M   'P 1'
#
loop_
_entity.id
_entity.type
_entity.pdbx_description
1 polymer ?
#
loop_
_entity_poly.entity_id
_entity_poly.type
_entity_poly.pdbx_seq_one_letter_code
_entity_poly.pdbx_strand_id
1 'polypeptide(L)'
;MRGRNNLLEDIRKRYGTEECINTFREMCKTQKDRAVALINDARLGFATLYILIPVIKEFDLSEHLSPKNNRAVTICESIKKRKEPTLADIEGTLEWILTSGSEDDGLCDEFDTIIDDAASLLINKFHNSKILPTVAKIIFSRNAKGGYIHDLVWVFFRSRNIEALVITAGYLLSKNEKNVRLARELLNIHEDVSGKKAEYKKMFQWIKENYPYIRFTGENFLYSSRPNPFDIDVKSKYLCKSDIAKTDQIPEFDSLDKEAQTTLADFSGRLFKRSRTDWEKFMKQPIEAQLEEARRYLR
;
A
#
# COMPACT_ATOMS: atom_id res chain seq x y z
N MET A 1 -26.47 -15.13 -7.08
CA MET A 1 -27.47 -14.12 -7.50
C MET A 1 -26.74 -12.81 -7.75
N ARG A 2 -26.67 -12.33 -9.00
CA ARG A 2 -26.15 -10.96 -9.27
C ARG A 2 -27.22 -9.99 -8.77
N GLY A 3 -27.00 -9.36 -7.62
CA GLY A 3 -27.88 -8.29 -7.15
C GLY A 3 -27.99 -7.21 -8.21
N ARG A 4 -29.19 -6.67 -8.46
CA ARG A 4 -29.35 -5.50 -9.34
C ARG A 4 -28.41 -4.41 -8.86
N ASN A 5 -27.57 -3.88 -9.74
CA ASN A 5 -26.78 -2.69 -9.46
C ASN A 5 -27.70 -1.46 -9.34
N ASN A 6 -27.15 -0.38 -8.80
CA ASN A 6 -27.79 0.93 -8.88
C ASN A 6 -27.99 1.34 -10.36
N LEU A 7 -29.14 1.93 -10.71
CA LEU A 7 -29.45 2.31 -12.09
C LEU A 7 -28.43 3.31 -12.67
N LEU A 8 -27.99 4.28 -11.89
CA LEU A 8 -27.01 5.29 -12.32
C LEU A 8 -25.63 4.66 -12.54
N GLU A 9 -25.22 3.70 -11.70
CA GLU A 9 -24.01 2.89 -11.94
C GLU A 9 -24.10 2.12 -13.26
N ASP A 10 -25.23 1.47 -13.52
CA ASP A 10 -25.44 0.72 -14.76
C ASP A 10 -25.41 1.64 -15.99
N ILE A 11 -26.00 2.84 -15.90
CA ILE A 11 -25.96 3.82 -16.99
C ILE A 11 -24.53 4.28 -17.23
N ARG A 12 -23.81 4.72 -16.18
CA ARG A 12 -22.43 5.18 -16.29
C ARG A 12 -21.52 4.12 -16.91
N LYS A 13 -21.60 2.87 -16.43
CA LYS A 13 -20.73 1.79 -16.90
C LYS A 13 -21.05 1.32 -18.32
N ARG A 14 -22.30 1.48 -18.80
CA ARG A 14 -22.71 1.01 -20.14
C ARG A 14 -22.72 2.09 -21.21
N TYR A 15 -23.13 3.31 -20.85
CA TYR A 15 -23.37 4.41 -21.78
C TYR A 15 -22.44 5.61 -21.54
N GLY A 16 -21.63 5.58 -20.48
CA GLY A 16 -20.62 6.59 -20.19
C GLY A 16 -21.08 7.69 -19.23
N THR A 17 -20.13 8.57 -18.89
CA THR A 17 -20.30 9.64 -17.90
C THR A 17 -21.34 10.68 -18.32
N GLU A 18 -21.30 11.14 -19.57
CA GLU A 18 -22.21 12.18 -20.07
C GLU A 18 -23.67 11.71 -20.05
N GLU A 19 -23.94 10.49 -20.50
CA GLU A 19 -25.29 9.93 -20.51
C GLU A 19 -25.83 9.75 -19.08
N CYS A 20 -24.99 9.34 -18.13
CA CYS A 20 -25.36 9.25 -16.72
C CYS A 20 -25.73 10.63 -16.15
N ILE A 21 -24.93 11.66 -16.45
CA ILE A 21 -25.18 13.04 -16.02
C ILE A 21 -26.50 13.55 -16.60
N ASN A 22 -26.71 13.38 -17.91
CA ASN A 22 -27.92 13.84 -18.60
C ASN A 22 -29.16 13.11 -18.09
N THR A 23 -29.10 11.79 -17.94
CA THR A 23 -30.21 11.02 -17.38
C THR A 23 -30.55 11.45 -15.97
N PHE A 24 -29.54 11.65 -15.12
CA PHE A 24 -29.77 12.11 -13.75
C PHE A 24 -30.38 13.51 -13.72
N ARG A 25 -29.90 14.44 -14.56
CA ARG A 25 -30.46 15.78 -14.70
C ARG A 25 -31.93 15.76 -15.10
N GLU A 26 -32.32 14.93 -16.07
CA GLU A 26 -33.72 14.78 -16.47
C GLU A 26 -34.57 14.13 -15.36
N MET A 27 -34.01 13.19 -14.60
CA MET A 27 -34.67 12.63 -13.42
C MET A 27 -34.89 13.70 -12.33
N CYS A 28 -33.94 14.60 -12.10
CA CYS A 28 -34.13 15.70 -11.13
C CYS A 28 -35.30 16.62 -11.51
N LYS A 29 -35.52 16.85 -12.81
CA LYS A 29 -36.63 17.67 -13.32
C LYS A 29 -37.99 16.97 -13.22
N THR A 30 -38.04 15.68 -13.55
CA THR A 30 -39.30 14.95 -13.76
C THR A 30 -39.71 14.06 -12.58
N GLN A 31 -38.74 13.54 -11.82
CA GLN A 31 -38.91 12.51 -10.79
C GLN A 31 -37.95 12.73 -9.61
N LYS A 32 -38.02 13.90 -8.96
CA LYS A 32 -37.07 14.34 -7.91
C LYS A 32 -36.89 13.30 -6.80
N ASP A 33 -37.98 12.74 -6.26
CA ASP A 33 -37.90 11.74 -5.18
C ASP A 33 -37.15 10.48 -5.59
N ARG A 34 -37.33 10.04 -6.84
CA ARG A 34 -36.60 8.90 -7.41
C ARG A 34 -35.14 9.23 -7.61
N ALA A 35 -34.82 10.45 -8.06
CA ALA A 35 -33.45 10.91 -8.20
C ALA A 35 -32.73 10.90 -6.84
N VAL A 36 -33.37 11.43 -5.80
CA VAL A 36 -32.87 11.41 -4.41
C VAL A 36 -32.69 9.98 -3.89
N ALA A 37 -33.64 9.08 -4.15
CA ALA A 37 -33.52 7.68 -3.77
C ALA A 37 -32.32 6.99 -4.44
N LEU A 38 -32.09 7.27 -5.73
CA LEU A 38 -31.00 6.67 -6.50
C LEU A 38 -29.61 7.15 -6.06
N ILE A 39 -29.43 8.44 -5.76
CA ILE A 39 -28.14 8.94 -5.27
C ILE A 39 -27.81 8.45 -3.87
N ASN A 40 -28.81 8.11 -3.06
CA ASN A 40 -28.63 7.62 -1.69
C ASN A 40 -28.62 6.10 -1.57
N ASP A 41 -28.75 5.38 -2.67
CA ASP A 41 -28.68 3.92 -2.67
C ASP A 41 -27.30 3.44 -2.17
N ALA A 42 -27.30 2.46 -1.26
CA ALA A 42 -26.07 1.92 -0.68
C ALA A 42 -25.11 1.30 -1.72
N ARG A 43 -25.63 0.91 -2.90
CA ARG A 43 -24.87 0.31 -4.00
C ARG A 43 -24.28 1.34 -4.96
N LEU A 44 -24.54 2.64 -4.77
CA LEU A 44 -23.88 3.67 -5.55
C LEU A 44 -22.38 3.67 -5.21
N GLY A 45 -21.53 3.60 -6.24
CA GLY A 45 -20.09 3.74 -6.12
C GLY A 45 -19.68 5.21 -6.08
N PHE A 46 -18.49 5.46 -5.56
CA PHE A 46 -17.99 6.82 -5.41
C PHE A 46 -17.80 7.55 -6.74
N ALA A 47 -17.34 6.87 -7.80
CA ALA A 47 -17.18 7.46 -9.12
C ALA A 47 -18.48 8.04 -9.67
N THR A 48 -19.60 7.32 -9.51
CA THR A 48 -20.91 7.84 -9.95
C THR A 48 -21.36 9.00 -9.09
N LEU A 49 -21.20 8.95 -7.76
CA LEU A 49 -21.49 10.10 -6.91
C LEU A 49 -20.68 11.33 -7.35
N TYR A 50 -19.38 11.14 -7.60
CA TYR A 50 -18.44 12.20 -7.96
C TYR A 50 -18.86 12.96 -9.22
N ILE A 51 -19.16 12.25 -10.31
CA ILE A 51 -19.56 12.88 -11.58
C ILE A 51 -20.92 13.60 -11.47
N LEU A 52 -21.76 13.22 -10.51
CA LEU A 52 -23.07 13.82 -10.29
C LEU A 52 -23.05 15.01 -9.33
N ILE A 53 -21.93 15.29 -8.64
CA ILE A 53 -21.79 16.44 -7.73
C ILE A 53 -22.23 17.77 -8.38
N PRO A 54 -21.85 18.10 -9.63
CA PRO A 54 -22.31 19.34 -10.27
C PRO A 54 -23.83 19.40 -10.41
N VAL A 55 -24.49 18.29 -10.79
CA VAL A 55 -25.95 18.22 -10.94
C VAL A 55 -26.65 18.26 -9.58
N ILE A 56 -26.08 17.63 -8.55
CA ILE A 56 -26.59 17.70 -7.18
C ILE A 56 -26.63 19.16 -6.70
N LYS A 57 -25.60 19.96 -7.04
CA LYS A 57 -25.55 21.39 -6.74
C LYS A 57 -26.51 22.21 -7.61
N GLU A 58 -26.61 21.90 -8.90
CA GLU A 58 -27.52 22.57 -9.85
C GLU A 58 -28.99 22.51 -9.41
N PHE A 59 -29.40 21.41 -8.76
CA PHE A 59 -30.78 21.18 -8.30
C PHE A 59 -30.98 21.29 -6.77
N ASP A 60 -30.01 21.86 -6.05
CA ASP A 60 -30.04 22.04 -4.59
C ASP A 60 -30.37 20.76 -3.81
N LEU A 61 -29.80 19.61 -4.23
CA LEU A 61 -30.07 18.31 -3.62
C LEU A 61 -29.16 17.99 -2.42
N SER A 62 -28.25 18.89 -2.05
CA SER A 62 -27.22 18.65 -1.02
C SER A 62 -27.80 18.28 0.35
N GLU A 63 -28.93 18.88 0.74
CA GLU A 63 -29.63 18.61 2.00
C GLU A 63 -30.33 17.24 2.01
N HIS A 64 -30.57 16.67 0.83
CA HIS A 64 -31.20 15.36 0.68
C HIS A 64 -30.18 14.21 0.62
N LEU A 65 -28.88 14.50 0.67
CA LEU A 65 -27.85 13.47 0.67
C LEU A 65 -27.83 12.71 2.00
N SER A 66 -27.61 11.40 1.91
CA SER A 66 -27.30 10.56 3.06
C SER A 66 -26.04 11.09 3.77
N PRO A 67 -25.87 10.87 5.08
CA PRO A 67 -24.69 11.32 5.81
C PRO A 67 -23.37 10.86 5.17
N LYS A 68 -23.32 9.63 4.63
CA LYS A 68 -22.15 9.10 3.92
C LYS A 68 -21.83 9.93 2.68
N ASN A 69 -22.82 10.16 1.82
CA ASN A 69 -22.62 10.88 0.56
C ASN A 69 -22.31 12.36 0.80
N ASN A 70 -22.97 12.98 1.78
CA ASN A 70 -22.71 14.36 2.15
C ASN A 70 -21.25 14.53 2.62
N ARG A 71 -20.77 13.66 3.52
CA ARG A 71 -19.36 13.63 3.94
C ARG A 71 -18.41 13.45 2.76
N ALA A 72 -18.72 12.55 1.83
CA ALA A 72 -17.89 12.34 0.65
C ALA A 72 -17.78 13.61 -0.22
N VAL A 73 -18.89 14.32 -0.43
CA VAL A 73 -18.88 15.61 -1.13
C VAL A 73 -18.03 16.64 -0.37
N THR A 74 -18.14 16.73 0.95
CA THR A 74 -17.31 17.64 1.75
C THR A 74 -15.83 17.28 1.68
N ILE A 75 -15.48 15.99 1.71
CA ILE A 75 -14.09 15.51 1.54
C ILE A 75 -13.54 15.96 0.18
N CYS A 76 -14.30 15.78 -0.91
CA CYS A 76 -13.91 16.25 -2.23
C CYS A 76 -13.62 17.77 -2.22
N GLU A 77 -14.49 18.57 -1.59
CA GLU A 77 -14.28 20.02 -1.51
C GLU A 77 -13.07 20.42 -0.67
N SER A 78 -12.81 19.72 0.43
CA SER A 78 -11.63 19.94 1.27
C SER A 78 -10.34 19.65 0.52
N ILE A 79 -10.28 18.51 -0.19
CA ILE A 79 -9.14 18.12 -1.02
C ILE A 79 -8.89 19.14 -2.14
N LYS A 80 -9.94 19.56 -2.85
CA LYS A 80 -9.85 20.63 -3.87
C LYS A 80 -9.27 21.93 -3.32
N LYS A 81 -9.61 22.26 -2.06
CA LYS A 81 -9.10 23.45 -1.35
C LYS A 81 -7.73 23.22 -0.69
N ARG A 82 -7.11 22.04 -0.86
CA ARG A 82 -5.88 21.60 -0.18
C ARG A 82 -5.96 21.76 1.33
N LYS A 83 -7.12 21.44 1.90
CA LYS A 83 -7.39 21.47 3.34
C LYS A 83 -7.65 20.05 3.81
N GLU A 84 -7.10 19.71 4.97
CA GLU A 84 -7.42 18.44 5.60
C GLU A 84 -8.91 18.41 6.00
N PRO A 85 -9.65 17.32 5.71
CA PRO A 85 -11.02 17.17 6.20
C PRO A 85 -11.04 17.16 7.74
N THR A 86 -11.72 18.13 8.34
CA THR A 86 -11.86 18.28 9.81
C THR A 86 -13.07 17.53 10.39
N LEU A 87 -13.72 16.70 9.59
CA LEU A 87 -14.92 15.98 9.95
C LEU A 87 -14.59 14.82 10.92
N ALA A 88 -15.46 14.63 11.92
CA ALA A 88 -15.47 13.42 12.73
C ALA A 88 -15.95 12.21 11.91
N ASP A 89 -15.47 11.01 12.26
CA ASP A 89 -15.93 9.73 11.68
C ASP A 89 -15.89 9.64 10.16
N ILE A 90 -14.79 10.11 9.55
CA ILE A 90 -14.58 10.04 8.09
C ILE A 90 -13.95 8.74 7.61
N GLU A 91 -13.35 7.93 8.49
CA GLU A 91 -12.55 6.76 8.09
C GLU A 91 -13.34 5.82 7.17
N GLY A 92 -14.55 5.42 7.57
CA GLY A 92 -15.40 4.55 6.75
C GLY A 92 -15.85 5.19 5.42
N THR A 93 -15.94 6.53 5.37
CA THR A 93 -16.25 7.23 4.10
C THR A 93 -15.03 7.26 3.19
N LEU A 94 -13.83 7.50 3.73
CA LEU A 94 -12.57 7.41 2.99
C LEU A 94 -12.33 6.00 2.46
N GLU A 95 -12.61 4.98 3.26
CA GLU A 95 -12.50 3.57 2.84
C GLU A 95 -13.46 3.29 1.68
N TRP A 96 -14.71 3.75 1.76
CA TRP A 96 -15.66 3.60 0.65
C TRP A 96 -15.24 4.38 -0.59
N ILE A 97 -14.73 5.61 -0.45
CA ILE A 97 -14.17 6.42 -1.55
C ILE A 97 -13.06 5.65 -2.25
N LEU A 98 -12.08 5.16 -1.49
CA LEU A 98 -10.92 4.45 -2.02
C LEU A 98 -11.33 3.12 -2.67
N THR A 99 -12.08 2.28 -1.96
CA THR A 99 -12.42 0.93 -2.42
C THR A 99 -13.33 0.95 -3.64
N SER A 100 -14.41 1.73 -3.60
CA SER A 100 -15.36 1.82 -4.73
C SER A 100 -14.84 2.71 -5.87
N GLY A 101 -14.02 3.71 -5.57
CA GLY A 101 -13.42 4.59 -6.58
C GLY A 101 -12.24 3.96 -7.33
N SER A 102 -11.51 3.03 -6.70
CA SER A 102 -10.34 2.38 -7.33
C SER A 102 -10.64 1.59 -8.61
N GLU A 103 -11.90 1.20 -8.84
CA GLU A 103 -12.32 0.56 -10.10
C GLU A 103 -12.28 1.52 -11.29
N ASP A 104 -12.42 2.82 -11.01
CA ASP A 104 -12.56 3.89 -11.98
C ASP A 104 -11.33 4.83 -11.94
N ASP A 105 -10.19 4.36 -11.43
CA ASP A 105 -8.90 5.06 -11.45
C ASP A 105 -8.49 5.44 -12.88
N GLY A 106 -8.14 6.72 -13.06
CA GLY A 106 -7.95 7.36 -14.37
C GLY A 106 -9.21 8.04 -14.91
N LEU A 107 -10.26 8.26 -14.11
CA LEU A 107 -11.47 8.98 -14.53
C LEU A 107 -11.16 10.43 -14.92
N CYS A 108 -10.41 11.14 -14.06
CA CYS A 108 -9.79 12.43 -14.34
C CYS A 108 -8.75 12.74 -13.25
N ASP A 109 -7.81 13.66 -13.51
CA ASP A 109 -6.71 13.99 -12.60
C ASP A 109 -7.20 14.41 -11.20
N GLU A 110 -8.31 15.15 -11.13
CA GLU A 110 -8.90 15.59 -9.86
C GLU A 110 -9.51 14.42 -9.07
N PHE A 111 -10.11 13.45 -9.76
CA PHE A 111 -10.63 12.24 -9.14
C PHE A 111 -9.48 11.38 -8.59
N ASP A 112 -8.43 11.19 -9.38
CA ASP A 112 -7.25 10.41 -8.99
C ASP A 112 -6.56 11.03 -7.77
N THR A 113 -6.48 12.38 -7.71
CA THR A 113 -5.98 13.11 -6.53
C THR A 113 -6.81 12.79 -5.28
N ILE A 114 -8.14 12.72 -5.40
CA ILE A 114 -9.02 12.39 -4.27
C ILE A 114 -8.80 10.96 -3.79
N ILE A 115 -8.57 10.02 -4.72
CA ILE A 115 -8.24 8.63 -4.38
C ILE A 115 -6.88 8.57 -3.65
N ASP A 116 -5.88 9.29 -4.12
CA ASP A 116 -4.54 9.32 -3.53
C ASP A 116 -4.55 9.93 -2.11
N ASP A 117 -5.26 11.04 -1.93
CA ASP A 117 -5.43 11.67 -0.63
C ASP A 117 -6.23 10.79 0.34
N ALA A 118 -7.25 10.07 -0.15
CA ALA A 118 -7.98 9.12 0.68
C ALA A 118 -7.07 7.98 1.17
N ALA A 119 -6.24 7.41 0.28
CA ALA A 119 -5.24 6.42 0.67
C ALA A 119 -4.23 6.98 1.68
N SER A 120 -3.75 8.20 1.45
CA SER A 120 -2.80 8.90 2.34
C SER A 120 -3.37 9.09 3.73
N LEU A 121 -4.61 9.59 3.86
CA LEU A 121 -5.27 9.78 5.15
C LEU A 121 -5.49 8.44 5.86
N LEU A 122 -6.00 7.41 5.16
CA LEU A 122 -6.26 6.09 5.74
C LEU A 122 -4.98 5.47 6.33
N ILE A 123 -3.86 5.55 5.63
CA ILE A 123 -2.59 4.97 6.10
C ILE A 123 -1.91 5.84 7.16
N ASN A 124 -1.76 7.14 6.89
CA ASN A 124 -0.92 8.01 7.72
C ASN A 124 -1.62 8.47 8.99
N LYS A 125 -2.94 8.71 8.94
CA LYS A 125 -3.71 9.23 10.07
C LYS A 125 -4.49 8.15 10.81
N PHE A 126 -5.13 7.25 10.07
CA PHE A 126 -5.96 6.19 10.66
C PHE A 126 -5.23 4.87 10.86
N HIS A 127 -4.00 4.74 10.33
CA HIS A 127 -3.20 3.51 10.39
C HIS A 127 -3.94 2.28 9.88
N ASN A 128 -4.88 2.47 8.95
CA ASN A 128 -5.69 1.40 8.40
C ASN A 128 -4.89 0.65 7.33
N SER A 129 -4.28 -0.47 7.69
CA SER A 129 -3.49 -1.28 6.76
C SER A 129 -4.32 -2.23 5.91
N LYS A 130 -5.63 -2.39 6.18
CA LYS A 130 -6.50 -3.30 5.42
C LYS A 130 -6.69 -2.88 3.96
N ILE A 131 -6.44 -1.60 3.66
CA ILE A 131 -6.56 -1.02 2.33
C ILE A 131 -5.31 -1.19 1.46
N LEU A 132 -4.22 -1.74 2.01
CA LEU A 132 -2.96 -1.96 1.27
C LEU A 132 -3.15 -2.75 -0.04
N PRO A 133 -3.95 -3.83 -0.12
CA PRO A 133 -4.20 -4.52 -1.38
C PRO A 133 -4.83 -3.62 -2.45
N THR A 134 -5.75 -2.73 -2.05
CA THR A 134 -6.39 -1.76 -2.95
C THR A 134 -5.39 -0.73 -3.45
N VAL A 135 -4.55 -0.19 -2.56
CA VAL A 135 -3.51 0.79 -2.94
C VAL A 135 -2.49 0.16 -3.88
N ALA A 136 -2.04 -1.07 -3.62
CA ALA A 136 -1.16 -1.79 -4.52
C ALA A 136 -1.80 -1.99 -5.90
N LYS A 137 -3.09 -2.36 -5.96
CA LYS A 137 -3.82 -2.48 -7.22
C LYS A 137 -3.78 -1.18 -8.03
N ILE A 138 -3.96 -0.02 -7.39
CA ILE A 138 -3.88 1.29 -8.06
C ILE A 138 -2.46 1.53 -8.57
N ILE A 139 -1.44 1.40 -7.71
CA ILE A 139 -0.02 1.59 -8.07
C ILE A 139 0.33 0.77 -9.33
N PHE A 140 0.06 -0.52 -9.31
CA PHE A 140 0.42 -1.41 -10.40
C PHE A 140 -0.48 -1.25 -11.64
N SER A 141 -1.71 -0.80 -11.48
CA SER A 141 -2.58 -0.43 -12.61
C SER A 141 -2.05 0.81 -13.33
N ARG A 142 -1.72 1.88 -12.57
CA ARG A 142 -1.14 3.11 -13.11
C ARG A 142 0.22 2.85 -13.75
N ASN A 143 1.10 2.09 -13.11
CA ASN A 143 2.40 1.71 -13.69
C ASN A 143 2.27 0.99 -15.04
N ALA A 144 1.32 0.05 -15.16
CA ALA A 144 1.05 -0.63 -16.42
C ALA A 144 0.69 0.35 -17.56
N LYS A 145 -0.07 1.40 -17.22
CA LYS A 145 -0.50 2.48 -18.12
C LYS A 145 0.52 3.60 -18.28
N GLY A 146 1.58 3.65 -17.46
CA GLY A 146 2.56 4.75 -17.45
C GLY A 146 2.11 6.00 -16.68
N GLY A 147 1.15 5.86 -15.77
CA GLY A 147 0.67 6.95 -14.91
C GLY A 147 1.58 7.22 -13.70
N TYR A 148 1.26 8.28 -12.95
CA TYR A 148 2.01 8.70 -11.76
C TYR A 148 1.73 7.79 -10.56
N ILE A 149 2.81 7.27 -9.94
CA ILE A 149 2.73 6.30 -8.83
C ILE A 149 3.53 6.70 -7.60
N HIS A 150 4.41 7.71 -7.69
CA HIS A 150 5.44 7.97 -6.68
C HIS A 150 4.86 8.24 -5.29
N ASP A 151 3.85 9.12 -5.20
CA ASP A 151 3.23 9.47 -3.93
C ASP A 151 2.45 8.29 -3.32
N LEU A 152 1.74 7.52 -4.15
CA LEU A 152 1.06 6.31 -3.70
C LEU A 152 2.03 5.24 -3.21
N VAL A 153 3.17 5.02 -3.89
CA VAL A 153 4.20 4.09 -3.43
C VAL A 153 4.76 4.54 -2.08
N TRP A 154 5.01 5.83 -1.93
CA TRP A 154 5.46 6.38 -0.66
C TRP A 154 4.43 6.17 0.46
N VAL A 155 3.16 6.50 0.22
CA VAL A 155 2.04 6.26 1.14
C VAL A 155 1.96 4.77 1.51
N PHE A 156 2.03 3.88 0.52
CA PHE A 156 1.93 2.44 0.69
C PHE A 156 2.99 1.89 1.66
N PHE A 157 4.25 2.28 1.48
CA PHE A 157 5.35 1.84 2.36
C PHE A 157 5.39 2.58 3.70
N ARG A 158 4.85 3.81 3.77
CA ARG A 158 4.72 4.57 5.02
C ARG A 158 3.76 3.92 6.02
N SER A 159 2.95 2.94 5.60
CA SER A 159 2.20 2.08 6.51
C SER A 159 3.07 1.31 7.51
N ARG A 160 4.37 1.12 7.20
CA ARG A 160 5.33 0.32 7.99
C ARG A 160 4.88 -1.12 8.22
N ASN A 161 3.88 -1.59 7.47
CA ASN A 161 3.37 -2.94 7.57
C ASN A 161 4.11 -3.84 6.58
N ILE A 162 4.71 -4.92 7.09
CA ILE A 162 5.44 -5.91 6.28
C ILE A 162 4.55 -6.55 5.22
N GLU A 163 3.23 -6.56 5.40
CA GLU A 163 2.27 -6.99 4.38
C GLU A 163 2.43 -6.23 3.05
N ALA A 164 2.89 -4.96 3.09
CA ALA A 164 3.23 -4.20 1.89
C ALA A 164 4.30 -4.89 1.04
N LEU A 165 5.32 -5.49 1.66
CA LEU A 165 6.33 -6.30 0.97
C LEU A 165 5.73 -7.58 0.39
N VAL A 166 4.87 -8.26 1.16
CA VAL A 166 4.23 -9.51 0.73
C VAL A 166 3.33 -9.28 -0.50
N ILE A 167 2.52 -8.22 -0.46
CA ILE A 167 1.67 -7.81 -1.59
C ILE A 167 2.54 -7.48 -2.81
N THR A 168 3.60 -6.68 -2.63
CA THR A 168 4.54 -6.33 -3.70
C THR A 168 5.20 -7.56 -4.31
N ALA A 169 5.63 -8.53 -3.49
CA ALA A 169 6.19 -9.79 -3.95
C ALA A 169 5.20 -10.57 -4.82
N GLY A 170 3.90 -10.53 -4.52
CA GLY A 170 2.85 -11.12 -5.36
C GLY A 170 2.87 -10.61 -6.81
N TYR A 171 3.25 -9.35 -7.04
CA TYR A 171 3.34 -8.78 -8.38
C TYR A 171 4.53 -9.28 -9.21
N LEU A 172 5.50 -9.98 -8.62
CA LEU A 172 6.51 -10.72 -9.39
C LEU A 172 5.88 -11.79 -10.29
N LEU A 173 4.70 -12.30 -9.91
CA LEU A 173 3.94 -13.29 -10.68
C LEU A 173 2.99 -12.65 -11.72
N SER A 174 3.02 -11.33 -11.88
CA SER A 174 2.19 -10.62 -12.85
C SER A 174 2.48 -11.05 -14.29
N LYS A 175 1.42 -11.12 -15.10
CA LYS A 175 1.53 -11.29 -16.56
C LYS A 175 2.03 -10.04 -17.27
N ASN A 176 1.88 -8.87 -16.64
CA ASN A 176 2.37 -7.61 -17.19
C ASN A 176 3.82 -7.37 -16.76
N GLU A 177 4.75 -7.32 -17.72
CA GLU A 177 6.18 -7.14 -17.46
C GLU A 177 6.53 -5.80 -16.81
N LYS A 178 5.77 -4.71 -17.07
CA LYS A 178 6.00 -3.43 -16.38
C LYS A 178 5.79 -3.58 -14.88
N ASN A 179 4.80 -4.38 -14.47
CA ASN A 179 4.50 -4.61 -13.06
C ASN A 179 5.54 -5.52 -12.42
N VAL A 180 6.05 -6.52 -13.14
CA VAL A 180 7.16 -7.35 -12.64
C VAL A 180 8.41 -6.49 -12.42
N ARG A 181 8.74 -5.61 -13.37
CA ARG A 181 9.88 -4.69 -13.23
C ARG A 181 9.72 -3.76 -12.02
N LEU A 182 8.55 -3.13 -11.87
CA LEU A 182 8.29 -2.28 -10.70
C LEU A 182 8.38 -3.08 -9.40
N ALA A 183 7.81 -4.28 -9.34
CA ALA A 183 7.91 -5.12 -8.14
C ALA A 183 9.37 -5.45 -7.79
N ARG A 184 10.21 -5.79 -8.78
CA ARG A 184 11.65 -6.02 -8.56
C ARG A 184 12.35 -4.78 -8.02
N GLU A 185 12.04 -3.61 -8.57
CA GLU A 185 12.61 -2.34 -8.13
C GLU A 185 12.23 -2.02 -6.67
N LEU A 186 10.95 -2.12 -6.33
CA LEU A 186 10.45 -1.87 -4.97
C LEU A 186 10.91 -2.90 -3.94
N LEU A 187 11.31 -4.09 -4.39
CA LEU A 187 11.84 -5.17 -3.56
C LEU A 187 13.37 -5.28 -3.63
N ASN A 188 14.03 -4.34 -4.32
CA ASN A 188 15.47 -4.30 -4.52
C ASN A 188 16.08 -5.61 -5.08
N ILE A 189 15.40 -6.25 -6.04
CA ILE A 189 15.87 -7.47 -6.71
C ILE A 189 16.66 -7.07 -7.98
N HIS A 190 17.95 -7.43 -8.03
CA HIS A 190 18.86 -7.03 -9.10
C HIS A 190 19.15 -8.11 -10.16
N GLU A 191 18.82 -9.38 -9.88
CA GLU A 191 19.20 -10.52 -10.73
C GLU A 191 17.99 -11.17 -11.41
N ASP A 192 17.90 -11.07 -12.75
CA ASP A 192 16.84 -11.66 -13.58
C ASP A 192 17.14 -13.12 -14.00
N VAL A 193 17.98 -13.83 -13.23
CA VAL A 193 18.57 -15.10 -13.69
C VAL A 193 17.71 -16.31 -13.33
N SER A 194 16.82 -16.18 -12.34
CA SER A 194 16.09 -17.31 -11.74
C SER A 194 14.63 -17.44 -12.19
N GLY A 195 14.10 -16.44 -12.91
CA GLY A 195 12.72 -16.39 -13.37
C GLY A 195 11.71 -16.06 -12.26
N LYS A 196 10.58 -15.46 -12.66
CA LYS A 196 9.53 -14.88 -11.79
C LYS A 196 9.11 -15.74 -10.59
N LYS A 197 8.90 -17.05 -10.83
CA LYS A 197 8.45 -17.99 -9.77
C LYS A 197 9.54 -18.26 -8.73
N ALA A 198 10.80 -18.33 -9.15
CA ALA A 198 11.90 -18.55 -8.22
C ALA A 198 12.17 -17.28 -7.41
N GLU A 199 12.14 -16.11 -8.06
CA GLU A 199 12.24 -14.81 -7.39
C GLU A 199 11.16 -14.64 -6.32
N TYR A 200 9.90 -14.92 -6.66
CA TYR A 200 8.80 -14.89 -5.70
C TYR A 200 9.06 -15.81 -4.50
N LYS A 201 9.44 -17.08 -4.75
CA LYS A 201 9.73 -18.03 -3.67
C LYS A 201 10.90 -17.59 -2.79
N LYS A 202 12.00 -17.10 -3.40
CA LYS A 202 13.18 -16.60 -2.71
C LYS A 202 12.83 -15.40 -1.84
N MET A 203 12.08 -14.44 -2.39
CA MET A 203 11.65 -13.24 -1.67
C MET A 203 10.70 -13.59 -0.52
N PHE A 204 9.69 -14.44 -0.76
CA PHE A 204 8.76 -14.86 0.28
C PHE A 204 9.48 -15.59 1.42
N GLN A 205 10.44 -16.46 1.09
CA GLN A 205 11.25 -17.14 2.09
C GLN A 205 12.15 -16.15 2.86
N TRP A 206 12.77 -15.19 2.17
CA TRP A 206 13.55 -14.12 2.79
C TRP A 206 12.69 -13.30 3.76
N ILE A 207 11.48 -12.88 3.37
CA ILE A 207 10.56 -12.14 4.26
C ILE A 207 10.23 -12.98 5.49
N LYS A 208 9.88 -14.26 5.31
CA LYS A 208 9.54 -15.18 6.41
C LYS A 208 10.72 -15.38 7.37
N GLU A 209 11.94 -15.50 6.85
CA GLU A 209 13.12 -15.72 7.67
C GLU A 209 13.54 -14.51 8.49
N ASN A 210 13.29 -13.32 7.95
CA ASN A 210 13.74 -12.04 8.49
C ASN A 210 12.63 -11.22 9.17
N TYR A 211 11.38 -11.68 9.14
CA TYR A 211 10.21 -10.96 9.63
C TYR A 211 10.42 -10.18 10.95
N PRO A 212 11.01 -10.76 12.02
CA PRO A 212 11.19 -10.05 13.30
C PRO A 212 12.23 -8.93 13.26
N TYR A 213 13.03 -8.86 12.20
CA TYR A 213 14.18 -7.96 12.07
C TYR A 213 14.00 -6.96 10.92
N ILE A 214 12.87 -7.01 10.21
CA ILE A 214 12.59 -6.06 9.13
C ILE A 214 12.22 -4.71 9.75
N ARG A 215 12.93 -3.66 9.36
CA ARG A 215 12.69 -2.27 9.79
C ARG A 215 12.38 -1.39 8.59
N PHE A 216 11.54 -0.39 8.81
CA PHE A 216 11.28 0.65 7.82
C PHE A 216 12.45 1.64 7.78
N THR A 217 12.97 1.96 6.59
CA THR A 217 14.13 2.86 6.41
C THR A 217 13.72 4.31 6.22
N GLY A 218 12.50 4.57 5.72
CA GLY A 218 12.06 5.89 5.28
C GLY A 218 12.45 6.24 3.84
N GLU A 219 13.26 5.40 3.17
CA GLU A 219 13.66 5.64 1.78
C GLU A 219 12.47 5.62 0.83
N ASN A 220 12.48 6.52 -0.14
CA ASN A 220 11.44 6.66 -1.15
C ASN A 220 11.99 7.36 -2.40
N PHE A 221 11.15 7.48 -3.43
CA PHE A 221 11.54 8.04 -4.74
C PHE A 221 11.98 9.51 -4.73
N LEU A 222 11.72 10.27 -3.66
CA LEU A 222 12.25 11.63 -3.51
C LEU A 222 13.75 11.64 -3.13
N TYR A 223 14.24 10.56 -2.50
CA TYR A 223 15.61 10.45 -2.03
C TYR A 223 16.50 9.57 -2.91
N SER A 224 15.93 8.57 -3.58
CA SER A 224 16.66 7.62 -4.40
C SER A 224 15.82 7.17 -5.60
N SER A 225 16.45 7.01 -6.76
CA SER A 225 15.82 6.37 -7.93
C SER A 225 15.61 4.86 -7.73
N ARG A 226 16.15 4.29 -6.65
CA ARG A 226 15.95 2.91 -6.22
C ARG A 226 15.76 2.89 -4.70
N PRO A 227 14.55 3.23 -4.21
CA PRO A 227 14.32 3.25 -2.79
C PRO A 227 14.39 1.82 -2.23
N ASN A 228 14.94 1.67 -1.03
CA ASN A 228 14.83 0.45 -0.26
C ASN A 228 13.94 0.70 0.98
N PRO A 229 12.60 0.64 0.87
CA PRO A 229 11.70 1.10 1.93
C PRO A 229 11.83 0.29 3.22
N PHE A 230 12.31 -0.95 3.11
CA PHE A 230 12.54 -1.85 4.22
C PHE A 230 13.94 -2.44 4.15
N ASP A 231 14.55 -2.63 5.30
CA ASP A 231 15.87 -3.23 5.44
C ASP A 231 15.87 -4.16 6.66
N ILE A 232 16.91 -4.97 6.79
CA ILE A 232 17.11 -5.79 7.98
C ILE A 232 17.88 -4.96 9.02
N ASP A 233 17.41 -4.97 10.26
CA ASP A 233 18.27 -4.64 11.39
C ASP A 233 19.25 -5.81 11.61
N VAL A 234 20.42 -5.67 11.00
CA VAL A 234 21.46 -6.70 10.99
C VAL A 234 21.92 -7.05 12.40
N LYS A 235 21.96 -6.06 13.32
CA LYS A 235 22.33 -6.30 14.71
C LYS A 235 21.22 -7.05 15.45
N SER A 236 19.95 -6.67 15.26
CA SER A 236 18.79 -7.37 15.84
C SER A 236 18.82 -8.84 15.46
N LYS A 237 19.08 -9.09 14.17
CA LYS A 237 19.18 -10.43 13.61
C LYS A 237 20.38 -11.21 14.15
N TYR A 238 21.54 -10.58 14.29
CA TYR A 238 22.71 -11.19 14.92
C TYR A 238 22.44 -11.59 16.38
N LEU A 239 21.75 -10.73 17.13
CA LEU A 239 21.38 -11.00 18.52
C LEU A 239 20.17 -11.94 18.68
N CYS A 240 19.49 -12.25 17.58
CA CYS A 240 18.21 -12.97 17.57
C CYS A 240 17.15 -12.32 18.50
N LYS A 241 17.12 -10.98 18.53
CA LYS A 241 16.17 -10.16 19.31
C LYS A 241 15.46 -9.19 18.37
N SER A 242 14.14 -9.06 18.50
CA SER A 242 13.34 -8.12 17.69
C SER A 242 13.42 -6.68 18.19
N ASP A 243 13.71 -6.48 19.48
CA ASP A 243 13.85 -5.17 20.11
C ASP A 243 15.18 -5.14 20.86
N ILE A 244 16.13 -4.38 20.31
CA ILE A 244 17.45 -4.18 20.92
C ILE A 244 17.38 -3.00 21.89
N ALA A 245 17.79 -3.19 23.14
CA ALA A 245 17.92 -2.09 24.09
C ALA A 245 19.22 -1.32 23.82
N LYS A 246 19.31 -0.05 24.27
CA LYS A 246 20.56 0.73 24.20
C LYS A 246 21.75 0.05 24.89
N THR A 247 21.49 -0.89 25.80
CA THR A 247 22.48 -1.68 26.54
C THR A 247 23.05 -2.86 25.75
N ASP A 248 22.43 -3.25 24.62
CA ASP A 248 22.92 -4.33 23.75
C ASP A 248 23.95 -3.80 22.71
N GLN A 249 24.80 -2.85 23.11
CA GLN A 249 25.91 -2.40 22.27
C GLN A 249 27.00 -3.47 22.25
N ILE A 250 27.46 -3.82 21.05
CA ILE A 250 28.55 -4.77 20.83
C ILE A 250 29.58 -4.04 19.95
N PRO A 251 30.50 -3.27 20.55
CA PRO A 251 31.47 -2.45 19.82
C PRO A 251 32.26 -3.25 18.79
N GLU A 252 32.60 -4.49 19.12
CA GLU A 252 33.32 -5.41 18.25
C GLU A 252 32.52 -5.70 16.98
N PHE A 253 31.21 -5.97 17.10
CA PHE A 253 30.32 -6.18 15.95
C PHE A 253 30.12 -4.88 15.15
N ASP A 254 29.96 -3.75 15.84
CA ASP A 254 29.76 -2.43 15.22
C ASP A 254 30.99 -1.96 14.43
N SER A 255 32.18 -2.43 14.81
CA SER A 255 33.45 -2.13 14.12
C SER A 255 33.64 -2.90 12.82
N LEU A 256 32.85 -3.96 12.57
CA LEU A 256 32.93 -4.78 11.36
C LEU A 256 32.36 -4.05 10.14
N ASP A 257 32.84 -4.42 8.95
CA ASP A 257 32.20 -3.99 7.71
C ASP A 257 30.80 -4.61 7.54
N LYS A 258 29.99 -4.01 6.65
CA LYS A 258 28.60 -4.45 6.42
C LYS A 258 28.48 -5.90 5.94
N GLU A 259 29.45 -6.38 5.18
CA GLU A 259 29.43 -7.74 4.64
C GLU A 259 29.66 -8.76 5.76
N ALA A 260 30.64 -8.51 6.63
CA ALA A 260 30.93 -9.28 7.82
C ALA A 260 29.77 -9.27 8.81
N GLN A 261 29.15 -8.11 9.08
CA GLN A 261 27.96 -8.00 9.92
C GLN A 261 26.81 -8.84 9.37
N THR A 262 26.55 -8.76 8.06
CA THR A 262 25.48 -9.52 7.40
C THR A 262 25.73 -11.02 7.46
N THR A 263 26.97 -11.45 7.18
CA THR A 263 27.41 -12.85 7.25
C THR A 263 27.18 -13.43 8.65
N LEU A 264 27.59 -12.70 9.69
CA LEU A 264 27.38 -13.11 11.08
C LEU A 264 25.90 -13.16 11.45
N ALA A 265 25.13 -12.15 11.07
CA ALA A 265 23.70 -12.10 11.36
C ALA A 265 22.94 -13.26 10.72
N ASP A 266 23.26 -13.58 9.46
CA ASP A 266 22.69 -14.72 8.74
C ASP A 266 23.03 -16.05 9.42
N PHE A 267 24.29 -16.26 9.77
CA PHE A 267 24.74 -17.49 10.43
C PHE A 267 24.12 -17.61 11.82
N SER A 268 24.18 -16.56 12.63
CA SER A 268 23.62 -16.49 13.98
C SER A 268 22.13 -16.84 13.99
N GLY A 269 21.34 -16.20 13.12
CA GLY A 269 19.91 -16.47 12.99
C GLY A 269 19.58 -17.91 12.58
N ARG A 270 20.40 -18.52 11.71
CA ARG A 270 20.24 -19.94 11.32
C ARG A 270 20.61 -20.87 12.47
N LEU A 271 21.71 -20.59 13.18
CA LEU A 271 22.17 -21.38 14.32
C LEU A 271 21.15 -21.35 15.45
N PHE A 272 20.60 -20.18 15.78
CA PHE A 272 19.56 -20.00 16.79
C PHE A 272 18.30 -20.82 16.49
N LYS A 273 17.83 -20.82 15.23
CA LYS A 273 16.69 -21.64 14.78
C LYS A 273 16.96 -23.13 14.86
N ARG A 274 18.21 -23.57 14.67
CA ARG A 274 18.62 -24.98 14.72
C ARG A 274 18.80 -25.48 16.15
N SER A 275 19.53 -24.72 16.96
CA SER A 275 19.96 -25.10 18.31
C SER A 275 20.28 -23.86 19.13
N ARG A 276 19.40 -23.55 20.09
CA ARG A 276 19.64 -22.45 21.04
C ARG A 276 20.91 -22.66 21.86
N THR A 277 21.19 -23.90 22.27
CA THR A 277 22.37 -24.23 23.07
C THR A 277 23.67 -23.99 22.31
N ASP A 278 23.72 -24.34 21.02
CA ASP A 278 24.91 -24.10 20.20
C ASP A 278 25.07 -22.61 19.90
N TRP A 279 23.95 -21.91 19.68
CA TRP A 279 23.95 -20.46 19.53
C TRP A 279 24.49 -19.74 20.79
N GLU A 280 24.08 -20.15 21.99
CA GLU A 280 24.60 -19.58 23.25
C GLU A 280 26.10 -19.85 23.45
N LYS A 281 26.64 -20.95 22.92
CA LYS A 281 28.09 -21.21 22.91
C LYS A 281 28.81 -20.34 21.89
N PHE A 282 28.26 -20.23 20.68
CA PHE A 282 28.76 -19.38 19.61
C PHE A 282 28.87 -17.91 20.06
N MET A 283 27.83 -17.37 20.69
CA MET A 283 27.82 -15.99 21.18
C MET A 283 28.85 -15.69 22.28
N LYS A 284 29.43 -16.72 22.92
CA LYS A 284 30.52 -16.58 23.91
C LYS A 284 31.91 -16.57 23.30
N GLN A 285 32.05 -16.90 22.01
CA GLN A 285 33.34 -16.88 21.32
C GLN A 285 33.75 -15.44 20.97
N PRO A 286 35.06 -15.15 20.80
CA PRO A 286 35.52 -13.89 20.22
C PRO A 286 34.95 -13.65 18.82
N ILE A 287 34.76 -12.39 18.42
CA ILE A 287 34.10 -12.03 17.16
C ILE A 287 34.84 -12.59 15.93
N GLU A 288 36.16 -12.70 16.00
CA GLU A 288 37.00 -13.25 14.93
C GLU A 288 36.72 -14.75 14.72
N ALA A 289 36.61 -15.51 15.81
CA ALA A 289 36.29 -16.94 15.76
C ALA A 289 34.86 -17.15 15.23
N GLN A 290 33.91 -16.30 15.65
CA GLN A 290 32.55 -16.32 15.13
C GLN A 290 32.50 -16.08 13.61
N LEU A 291 33.30 -15.12 13.12
CA LEU A 291 33.39 -14.81 11.68
C LEU A 291 33.98 -15.96 10.87
N GLU A 292 35.04 -16.61 11.38
CA GLU A 292 35.62 -17.78 10.72
C GLU A 292 34.62 -18.93 10.61
N GLU A 293 33.89 -19.22 11.70
CA GLU A 293 32.87 -20.26 11.71
C GLU A 293 31.73 -19.95 10.73
N ALA A 294 31.22 -18.71 10.74
CA ALA A 294 30.17 -18.26 9.83
C ALA A 294 30.59 -18.35 8.35
N ARG A 295 31.81 -17.90 8.03
CA ARG A 295 32.36 -17.96 6.66
C ARG A 295 32.56 -19.40 6.18
N ARG A 296 32.92 -20.34 7.06
CA ARG A 296 33.04 -21.76 6.71
C ARG A 296 31.69 -22.41 6.40
N TYR A 297 30.63 -21.98 7.08
CA TYR A 297 29.28 -22.52 6.88
C TYR A 297 28.59 -22.01 5.61
N LEU A 298 28.99 -20.84 5.12
CA LEU A 298 28.40 -20.20 3.93
C LEU A 298 29.16 -20.47 2.62
N ARG A 299 30.29 -21.18 2.69
CA ARG A 299 31.00 -21.74 1.52
C ARG A 299 30.42 -23.09 1.13
#